data_AF-A0A0F9FYL3-F1
#
_entry.id   AF-A0A0F9FYL3-F1
#
_cell.length_a   1.000
_cell.length_b   1.000
_cell.length_c   1.000
_cell.angle_alpha   90.00
_cell.angle_beta   90.00
_cell.angle_gamma   90.00
#
_symmetry.space_group_name_H-M   'P 1'
#
loop_
_entity.id
_entity.type
_entity.pdbx_description
1 polymer ?
#
loop_
_entity_poly.entity_id
_entity_poly.type
_entity_poly.pdbx_seq_one_letter_code
_entity_poly.pdbx_strand_id
1 'polypeptide(L)'
;MDPALREMLDTPVLTWNTDVNAPCCPGEIVHADGRTILIQTDWDYPGVAGTFGWSPAHVHNYEIDQLDPRFDCEHNGTDGTIDCDDCGLTASDFISAAYAWLRENNGATADDPGYFDAGGE
;
A
#
# COMPACT_ATOMS: atom_id res chain seq x y z
N MET A 1 14.86 -27.05 -15.30
CA MET A 1 14.26 -25.76 -15.71
C MET A 1 15.40 -24.83 -16.03
N ASP A 2 15.30 -24.08 -17.13
CA ASP A 2 16.30 -23.10 -17.54
C ASP A 2 16.35 -21.94 -16.51
N PRO A 3 17.52 -21.59 -15.95
CA PRO A 3 17.67 -20.49 -15.00
C PRO A 3 17.11 -19.15 -15.51
N ALA A 4 17.25 -18.86 -16.81
CA ALA A 4 16.73 -17.63 -17.41
C ALA A 4 15.20 -17.60 -17.46
N LEU A 5 14.57 -18.79 -17.56
CA LEU A 5 13.12 -18.93 -17.54
C LEU A 5 12.53 -18.83 -16.12
N ARG A 6 13.39 -18.94 -15.08
CA ARG A 6 13.03 -18.72 -13.68
C ARG A 6 13.14 -17.24 -13.31
N GLU A 7 14.16 -16.51 -13.79
CA GLU A 7 14.28 -15.05 -13.61
C GLU A 7 13.15 -14.27 -14.33
N MET A 8 12.69 -14.73 -15.49
CA MET A 8 11.57 -14.08 -16.19
C MET A 8 10.21 -14.24 -15.50
N LEU A 9 10.06 -15.18 -14.57
CA LEU A 9 8.81 -15.41 -13.82
C LEU A 9 8.78 -14.68 -12.47
N ASP A 10 9.92 -14.20 -11.97
CA ASP A 10 10.09 -13.46 -10.71
C ASP A 10 10.34 -11.95 -10.94
N THR A 11 10.11 -11.44 -12.16
CA THR A 11 10.27 -10.00 -12.43
C THR A 11 9.02 -9.27 -11.94
N PRO A 12 9.14 -8.28 -11.04
CA PRO A 12 7.97 -7.55 -10.54
C PRO A 12 7.25 -6.90 -11.72
N VAL A 13 5.94 -7.13 -11.80
CA VAL A 13 5.10 -6.69 -12.92
C VAL A 13 4.44 -5.34 -12.67
N LEU A 14 4.46 -4.84 -11.43
CA LEU A 14 3.89 -3.55 -11.06
C LEU A 14 4.96 -2.54 -10.66
N THR A 15 4.71 -1.27 -10.97
CA THR A 15 5.47 -0.12 -10.46
C THR A 15 4.51 0.95 -9.96
N TRP A 16 4.77 1.50 -8.78
CA TRP A 16 4.08 2.67 -8.25
C TRP A 16 4.65 3.95 -8.86
N ASN A 17 3.80 4.80 -9.43
CA ASN A 17 4.20 6.06 -10.07
C ASN A 17 3.45 7.26 -9.48
N THR A 18 4.17 8.20 -8.86
CA THR A 18 3.61 9.45 -8.33
C THR A 18 3.62 10.60 -9.35
N ASP A 19 4.32 10.44 -10.48
CA ASP A 19 4.45 11.48 -11.52
C ASP A 19 3.23 11.46 -12.46
N VAL A 20 2.05 11.60 -11.88
CA VAL A 20 0.77 11.66 -12.59
C VAL A 20 0.35 13.11 -12.81
N ASN A 21 -0.15 13.42 -14.00
CA ASN A 21 -0.75 14.72 -14.30
C ASN A 21 -2.20 14.80 -13.77
N ALA A 22 -2.38 14.47 -12.49
CA ALA A 22 -3.67 14.40 -11.80
C ALA A 22 -3.54 14.99 -10.39
N PRO A 23 -3.87 16.29 -10.19
CA PRO A 23 -3.57 17.03 -8.95
C PRO A 23 -4.21 16.48 -7.67
N CYS A 24 -5.24 15.65 -7.79
CA CYS A 24 -5.96 15.06 -6.66
C CYS A 24 -5.61 13.58 -6.40
N CYS A 25 -4.78 12.97 -7.24
CA CYS A 25 -4.46 11.54 -7.15
C CYS A 25 -3.05 11.36 -6.60
N PRO A 26 -2.81 10.43 -5.67
CA PRO A 26 -1.47 10.13 -5.15
C PRO A 26 -0.51 9.61 -6.22
N GLY A 27 -1.04 8.93 -7.24
CA GLY A 27 -0.27 8.22 -8.26
C GLY A 27 -1.10 7.17 -9.00
N GLU A 28 -0.42 6.36 -9.80
CA GLU A 28 -0.97 5.25 -10.56
C GLU A 28 -0.13 3.98 -10.38
N ILE A 29 -0.78 2.83 -10.49
CA ILE A 29 -0.10 1.54 -10.65
C ILE A 29 0.17 1.36 -12.15
N VAL A 30 1.43 1.09 -12.51
CA VAL A 30 1.86 0.81 -13.88
C VAL A 30 2.23 -0.67 -13.99
N HIS A 31 1.55 -1.39 -14.87
CA HIS A 31 1.88 -2.77 -15.19
C HIS A 31 2.97 -2.83 -16.27
N ALA A 32 3.80 -3.87 -16.27
CA ALA A 32 4.95 -4.03 -17.16
C ALA A 32 4.59 -4.05 -18.66
N ASP A 33 3.35 -4.40 -19.01
CA ASP A 33 2.83 -4.34 -20.37
C ASP A 33 2.31 -2.95 -20.81
N GLY A 34 2.43 -1.94 -19.93
CA GLY A 34 2.05 -0.56 -20.19
C GLY A 34 0.62 -0.17 -19.81
N ARG A 35 -0.19 -1.09 -19.27
CA ARG A 35 -1.49 -0.74 -18.68
C ARG A 35 -1.29 0.03 -17.37
N THR A 36 -2.20 0.95 -17.07
CA THR A 36 -2.16 1.70 -15.80
C THR A 36 -3.53 1.74 -15.11
N ILE A 37 -3.50 1.89 -13.78
CA ILE A 37 -4.68 2.15 -12.94
C ILE A 37 -4.39 3.39 -12.11
N LEU A 38 -5.17 4.44 -12.33
CA LEU A 38 -5.11 5.65 -11.51
C LEU A 38 -5.79 5.39 -10.17
N ILE A 39 -5.10 5.68 -9.07
CA ILE A 39 -5.67 5.57 -7.72
C ILE A 39 -6.34 6.90 -7.38
N GLN A 40 -7.64 6.87 -7.08
CA GLN A 40 -8.45 8.08 -6.96
C GLN A 40 -9.07 8.29 -5.58
N THR A 41 -9.26 7.21 -4.81
CA THR A 41 -9.87 7.30 -3.48
C THR A 41 -8.83 7.01 -2.41
N ASP A 42 -8.94 7.73 -1.31
CA ASP A 42 -8.09 7.59 -0.14
C ASP A 42 -8.24 6.24 0.56
N TRP A 43 -9.43 5.65 0.46
CA TRP A 43 -9.70 4.27 0.89
C TRP A 43 -8.85 3.22 0.18
N ASP A 44 -8.36 3.48 -1.04
CA ASP A 44 -7.49 2.55 -1.76
C ASP A 44 -6.03 2.61 -1.25
N TYR A 45 -5.63 3.68 -0.55
CA TYR A 45 -4.22 3.90 -0.21
C TYR A 45 -3.60 2.81 0.66
N PRO A 46 -4.26 2.33 1.74
CA PRO A 46 -3.71 1.24 2.55
C PRO A 46 -3.46 -0.04 1.76
N GLY A 47 -4.41 -0.44 0.90
CA GLY A 47 -4.29 -1.64 0.07
C GLY A 47 -3.20 -1.52 -1.01
N VAL A 48 -3.14 -0.37 -1.68
CA VAL A 48 -2.09 -0.09 -2.68
C VAL A 48 -0.72 -0.04 -2.01
N ALA A 49 -0.57 0.70 -0.92
CA ALA A 49 0.69 0.75 -0.15
C ALA A 49 1.10 -0.65 0.33
N GLY A 50 0.13 -1.45 0.80
CA GLY A 50 0.34 -2.82 1.24
C GLY A 50 0.90 -3.72 0.14
N THR A 51 0.41 -3.57 -1.10
CA THR A 51 0.96 -4.28 -2.27
C THR A 51 2.45 -4.02 -2.45
N PHE A 52 2.90 -2.79 -2.17
CA PHE A 52 4.29 -2.37 -2.30
C PHE A 52 5.11 -2.53 -1.01
N GLY A 53 4.56 -3.19 0.02
CA GLY A 53 5.29 -3.57 1.24
C GLY A 53 5.06 -2.70 2.47
N TRP A 54 4.10 -1.76 2.43
CA TRP A 54 3.64 -1.08 3.64
C TRP A 54 2.80 -2.02 4.54
N SER A 55 2.72 -1.70 5.83
CA SER A 55 1.91 -2.43 6.79
C SER A 55 1.34 -1.46 7.83
N PRO A 56 0.07 -1.65 8.29
CA PRO A 56 -0.50 -0.90 9.41
C PRO A 56 0.36 -0.95 10.68
N ALA A 57 1.12 -2.04 10.88
CA ALA A 57 2.05 -2.21 12.00
C ALA A 57 3.12 -1.10 12.11
N HIS A 58 3.35 -0.32 11.05
CA HIS A 58 4.26 0.83 11.07
C HIS A 58 3.64 2.11 11.63
N VAL A 59 2.36 2.10 12.01
CA VAL A 59 1.63 3.28 12.49
C VAL A 59 1.53 3.24 14.01
N HIS A 60 2.12 4.24 14.68
CA HIS A 60 2.10 4.35 16.13
C HIS A 60 1.15 5.45 16.59
N ASN A 61 0.52 5.23 17.75
CA ASN A 61 -0.26 6.28 18.40
C ASN A 61 0.70 7.16 19.23
N TYR A 62 0.99 8.37 18.75
CA TYR A 62 1.88 9.31 19.44
C TYR A 62 1.21 10.07 20.60
N GLU A 63 -0.11 9.93 20.77
CA GLU A 63 -0.85 10.59 21.85
C GLU A 63 -0.82 9.81 23.17
N ILE A 64 -0.34 8.56 23.15
CA ILE A 64 -0.21 7.71 24.33
C ILE A 64 1.24 7.64 24.82
N ASP A 65 1.39 7.34 26.11
CA ASP A 65 2.71 7.20 26.75
C ASP A 65 3.50 6.06 26.09
N GLN A 66 4.80 6.26 25.84
CA GLN A 66 5.68 5.23 25.26
C GLN A 66 5.80 3.98 26.14
N LEU A 67 5.43 4.07 27.42
CA LEU A 67 5.34 2.94 28.35
C LEU A 67 3.99 2.21 28.30
N ASP A 68 3.00 2.74 27.56
CA ASP A 68 1.71 2.09 27.36
C ASP A 68 1.84 1.00 26.29
N PRO A 69 1.35 -0.24 26.54
CA PRO A 69 1.44 -1.32 25.57
C PRO A 69 0.70 -1.04 24.25
N ARG A 70 -0.20 -0.05 24.21
CA ARG A 70 -0.89 0.36 22.98
C ARG A 70 -0.01 1.22 22.07
N PHE A 71 1.13 1.72 22.56
CA PHE A 71 2.05 2.55 21.79
C PHE A 71 2.62 1.78 20.59
N ASP A 72 2.87 0.50 20.81
CA ASP A 72 3.40 -0.44 19.82
C ASP A 72 2.32 -1.49 19.45
N CYS A 73 1.12 -1.02 19.12
CA CYS A 73 0.03 -1.89 18.70
C CYS A 73 0.38 -2.55 17.35
N GLU A 74 0.23 -3.87 17.27
CA GLU A 74 0.55 -4.64 16.06
C GLU A 74 -0.50 -4.48 14.94
N HIS A 75 -1.68 -3.93 15.26
CA HIS A 75 -2.78 -3.69 14.31
C HIS A 75 -3.31 -4.93 13.58
N ASN A 76 -3.19 -6.11 14.19
CA ASN A 76 -3.58 -7.40 13.61
C ASN A 76 -5.07 -7.50 13.18
N GLY A 77 -5.91 -6.55 13.59
CA GLY A 77 -7.35 -6.51 13.29
C GLY A 77 -7.77 -5.56 12.17
N THR A 78 -6.85 -4.82 11.55
CA THR A 78 -7.17 -3.82 10.52
C THR A 78 -6.30 -3.97 9.29
N ASP A 79 -6.88 -3.70 8.12
CA ASP A 79 -6.17 -3.52 6.85
C ASP A 79 -5.80 -2.04 6.58
N GLY A 80 -6.02 -1.18 7.59
CA GLY A 80 -5.83 0.26 7.50
C GLY A 80 -7.07 1.03 7.01
N THR A 81 -8.21 0.35 6.80
CA THR A 81 -9.48 1.00 6.41
C THR A 81 -10.51 1.06 7.54
N ILE A 82 -10.17 0.59 8.73
CA ILE A 82 -11.01 0.69 9.93
C ILE A 82 -10.21 1.18 11.13
N ASP A 83 -10.91 1.69 12.13
CA ASP A 83 -10.32 2.09 13.41
C ASP A 83 -9.76 0.86 14.15
N CYS A 84 -8.64 1.04 14.85
CA CYS A 84 -8.04 0.02 15.68
C CYS A 84 -8.66 0.06 17.09
N ASP A 85 -9.41 -0.98 17.44
CA ASP A 85 -10.08 -1.09 18.75
C ASP A 85 -9.09 -1.14 19.93
N ASP A 86 -7.85 -1.59 19.70
CA ASP A 86 -6.86 -1.78 20.76
C ASP A 86 -6.16 -0.47 21.17
N CYS A 87 -5.77 0.36 20.19
CA CYS A 87 -4.99 1.57 20.45
C CYS A 87 -5.72 2.88 20.10
N GLY A 88 -6.90 2.81 19.48
CA GLY A 88 -7.73 3.95 19.12
C GLY A 88 -7.24 4.77 17.92
N LEU A 89 -6.25 4.30 17.16
CA LEU A 89 -5.90 4.91 15.87
C LEU A 89 -7.07 4.74 14.91
N THR A 90 -7.38 5.80 14.18
CA THR A 90 -8.53 5.82 13.27
C THR A 90 -8.15 5.34 11.87
N ALA A 91 -9.15 4.95 11.07
CA ALA A 91 -8.98 4.69 9.64
C ALA A 91 -8.27 5.88 8.95
N SER A 92 -8.59 7.12 9.34
CA SER A 92 -7.96 8.32 8.79
C SER A 92 -6.45 8.38 9.08
N ASP A 93 -6.01 7.91 10.25
CA ASP A 93 -4.59 7.87 10.62
C ASP A 93 -3.82 6.87 9.76
N PHE A 94 -4.40 5.68 9.54
CA PHE A 94 -3.82 4.67 8.66
C PHE A 94 -3.79 5.12 7.19
N ILE A 95 -4.89 5.68 6.69
CA ILE A 95 -4.97 6.24 5.33
C ILE A 95 -3.92 7.34 5.12
N SER A 96 -3.76 8.23 6.11
CA SER A 96 -2.76 9.30 6.05
C SER A 96 -1.34 8.76 6.05
N ALA A 97 -1.06 7.73 6.87
CA ALA A 97 0.25 7.08 6.91
C ALA A 97 0.56 6.31 5.62
N ALA A 98 -0.41 5.58 5.06
CA ALA A 98 -0.28 4.90 3.78
C ALA A 98 -0.04 5.89 2.63
N TYR A 99 -0.75 7.02 2.62
CA TYR A 99 -0.53 8.10 1.66
C TYR A 99 0.88 8.68 1.75
N ALA A 100 1.35 9.00 2.96
CA ALA A 100 2.71 9.50 3.16
C ALA A 100 3.76 8.50 2.66
N TRP A 101 3.57 7.21 2.97
CA TRP A 101 4.44 6.16 2.49
C TRP A 101 4.45 6.06 0.95
N LEU A 102 3.29 6.08 0.29
CA LEU A 102 3.20 6.06 -1.17
C LEU A 102 3.93 7.25 -1.81
N ARG A 103 3.86 8.43 -1.20
CA ARG A 103 4.56 9.63 -1.69
C ARG A 103 6.08 9.52 -1.59
N GLU A 104 6.57 8.81 -0.57
CA GLU A 104 8.00 8.61 -0.32
C GLU A 104 8.60 7.43 -1.11
N ASN A 105 7.75 6.52 -1.59
CA ASN A 105 8.15 5.27 -2.25
C ASN A 105 7.81 5.26 -3.75
N ASN A 106 7.93 6.40 -4.44
CA ASN A 106 7.81 6.45 -5.90
C ASN A 106 8.81 5.47 -6.56
N GLY A 107 8.33 4.70 -7.54
CA GLY A 107 9.11 3.67 -8.21
C GLY A 107 9.19 2.33 -7.45
N ALA A 108 8.48 2.17 -6.33
CA ALA A 108 8.35 0.87 -5.68
C ALA A 108 7.75 -0.18 -6.64
N THR A 109 8.23 -1.42 -6.54
CA THR A 109 7.84 -2.51 -7.45
C THR A 109 7.25 -3.69 -6.68
N ALA A 110 6.29 -4.38 -7.28
CA ALA A 110 5.65 -5.54 -6.69
C ALA A 110 5.16 -6.54 -7.76
N ASP A 111 4.82 -7.74 -7.31
CA ASP A 111 4.01 -8.68 -8.10
C ASP A 111 2.57 -8.16 -8.22
N ASP A 112 1.86 -8.53 -9.28
CA ASP A 112 0.47 -8.15 -9.44
C ASP A 112 -0.44 -9.08 -8.60
N PRO A 113 -1.11 -8.58 -7.54
CA PRO A 113 -2.08 -9.35 -6.78
C PRO A 113 -3.40 -9.60 -7.53
N GLY A 114 -3.53 -9.12 -8.78
CA GLY A 114 -4.72 -9.28 -9.62
C GLY A 114 -5.38 -7.96 -10.02
N TYR A 115 -4.69 -6.82 -9.88
CA TYR A 115 -5.16 -5.51 -10.34
C TYR A 115 -5.51 -5.50 -11.84
N PHE A 116 -4.76 -6.27 -12.64
CA PHE A 116 -4.91 -6.30 -14.10
C PHE A 116 -5.44 -7.62 -14.65
N ASP A 117 -5.88 -8.53 -13.78
CA ASP A 117 -6.52 -9.78 -14.18
C ASP A 117 -7.99 -9.53 -14.54
N ALA A 118 -8.30 -9.58 -15.83
CA ALA A 118 -9.68 -9.50 -16.31
C ALA A 118 -10.41 -10.83 -16.00
N GLY A 119 -11.04 -10.96 -14.82
CA GLY A 119 -11.90 -12.12 -14.56
C GLY A 119 -12.31 -12.48 -13.12
N GLY A 120 -12.44 -11.53 -12.19
CA GLY A 120 -13.11 -11.81 -10.90
C GLY A 120 -14.57 -11.39 -10.94
N GLU A 121 -15.48 -12.34 -11.20
CA GLU A 121 -16.94 -12.19 -10.99
C GLU A 121 -17.30 -11.92 -9.52
#